data_AF-A0A963GBD9-F1
#
_entry.id   AF-A0A963GBD9-F1
#
_cell.length_a   1.000
_cell.length_b   1.000
_cell.length_c   1.000
_cell.angle_alpha   90.00
_cell.angle_beta   90.00
_cell.angle_gamma   90.00
#
_symmetry.space_group_name_H-M   'P 1'
#
loop_
_entity.id
_entity.type
_entity.pdbx_description
1 polymer ?
#
loop_
_entity_poly.entity_id
_entity_poly.type
_entity_poly.pdbx_seq_one_letter_code
_entity_poly.pdbx_strand_id
1 'polypeptide(L)'
;MPTARSSMRWSDALPRPRRTDSMNAPNDRAASLADIEAACKRLGDAREHLRGIVARMQAEVTETTTHYRRDLQAAIDRVANEHEGVLALVSAAPALFRKPRSAQWHGVKCGWQKGKGAVSWDDDERVCGLIERHLPDQAETLIRMTRKPVAAALANLDGRELRRLGVSLVDAGDAPFVKPVDSELDRTVKRLVEDATQPEAA
;
A
#
# COMPACT_ATOMS: atom_id res chain seq x y z
N MET A 1 23.44 25.57 33.60
CA MET A 1 22.05 25.92 33.22
C MET A 1 21.53 24.85 32.27
N PRO A 2 20.86 23.79 32.76
CA PRO A 2 20.26 22.77 31.89
C PRO A 2 18.74 22.97 31.82
N THR A 3 18.24 23.32 30.65
CA THR A 3 16.80 23.36 30.37
C THR A 3 16.30 21.96 30.08
N ALA A 4 15.50 21.42 31.01
CA ALA A 4 14.72 20.21 30.84
C ALA A 4 13.76 20.34 29.65
N ARG A 5 13.84 19.42 28.68
CA ARG A 5 12.71 19.14 27.78
C ARG A 5 12.11 17.80 28.15
N SER A 6 11.00 17.94 28.86
CA SER A 6 10.05 16.94 29.27
C SER A 6 9.73 15.97 28.13
N SER A 7 9.92 14.69 28.42
CA SER A 7 9.39 13.55 27.67
C SER A 7 7.86 13.61 27.72
N MET A 8 7.26 14.25 26.72
CA MET A 8 5.81 14.21 26.55
C MET A 8 5.46 12.84 25.97
N ARG A 9 5.14 11.89 26.86
CA ARG A 9 4.58 10.59 26.50
C ARG A 9 3.34 10.84 25.65
N TRP A 10 3.36 10.34 24.43
CA TRP A 10 2.23 10.37 23.49
C TRP A 10 1.04 9.49 23.93
N SER A 11 1.06 9.01 25.17
CA SER A 11 0.16 7.99 25.71
C SER A 11 -1.03 8.55 26.50
N ASP A 12 -1.04 9.84 26.85
CA ASP A 12 -1.96 10.37 27.87
C ASP A 12 -3.01 11.38 27.36
N ALA A 13 -3.16 11.57 26.05
CA ALA A 13 -4.05 12.59 25.48
C ALA A 13 -5.16 12.05 24.55
N LEU A 14 -5.55 10.78 24.71
CA LEU A 14 -6.78 10.28 24.07
C LEU A 14 -7.89 10.19 25.12
N PRO A 15 -9.03 10.88 24.92
CA PRO A 15 -10.20 10.66 25.77
C PRO A 15 -10.58 9.18 25.67
N ARG A 16 -10.51 8.48 26.81
CA ARG A 16 -10.99 7.09 26.89
C ARG A 16 -12.41 7.07 26.32
N PRO A 17 -12.75 6.16 25.39
CA PRO A 17 -14.14 6.02 24.97
C PRO A 17 -14.95 5.76 26.24
N ARG A 18 -15.98 6.58 26.47
CA ARG A 18 -16.93 6.33 27.55
C ARG A 18 -17.43 4.92 27.31
N ARG A 19 -17.19 4.01 28.27
CA ARG A 19 -17.98 2.79 28.37
C ARG A 19 -19.43 3.24 28.42
N THR A 20 -20.13 3.11 27.30
CA THR A 20 -21.58 3.12 27.30
C THR A 20 -21.96 1.83 28.01
N ASP A 21 -22.12 1.95 29.32
CA ASP A 21 -22.94 1.04 30.09
C ASP A 21 -24.30 0.94 29.40
N SER A 22 -24.75 -0.31 29.24
CA SER A 22 -26.14 -0.70 29.08
C SER A 22 -26.90 -0.09 27.89
N MET A 23 -27.10 -0.87 26.83
CA MET A 23 -28.40 -0.86 26.14
C MET A 23 -28.72 -2.20 25.47
N ASN A 24 -29.67 -2.88 26.13
CA ASN A 24 -30.61 -3.90 25.66
C ASN A 24 -30.13 -5.30 25.27
N ALA A 25 -30.55 -6.26 26.12
CA ALA A 25 -30.93 -7.61 25.74
C ALA A 25 -31.82 -7.61 24.47
N PRO A 26 -31.72 -8.64 23.61
CA PRO A 26 -32.49 -8.70 22.37
C PRO A 26 -33.97 -8.80 22.69
N ASN A 27 -34.72 -7.75 22.33
CA ASN A 27 -36.17 -7.77 22.34
C ASN A 27 -36.61 -8.69 21.19
N ASP A 28 -37.30 -9.77 21.52
CA ASP A 28 -37.81 -10.81 20.61
C ASP A 28 -39.03 -10.30 19.79
N ARG A 29 -38.91 -9.09 19.21
CA ARG A 29 -39.83 -8.56 18.22
C ARG A 29 -39.23 -8.82 16.84
N ALA A 30 -39.97 -9.50 15.98
CA ALA A 30 -39.62 -9.60 14.57
C ALA A 30 -39.36 -8.18 14.02
N ALA A 31 -38.13 -7.92 13.57
CA ALA A 31 -37.75 -6.64 13.01
C ALA A 31 -38.68 -6.31 11.84
N SER A 32 -39.30 -5.13 11.87
CA SER A 32 -40.20 -4.71 10.80
C SER A 32 -39.42 -4.12 9.63
N LEU A 33 -40.05 -4.06 8.45
CA LEU A 33 -39.46 -3.38 7.30
C LEU A 33 -39.16 -1.90 7.60
N ALA A 34 -39.96 -1.26 8.44
CA ALA A 34 -39.74 0.11 8.90
C ALA A 34 -38.49 0.24 9.79
N ASP A 35 -38.17 -0.76 10.61
CA ASP A 35 -36.95 -0.78 11.42
C ASP A 35 -35.70 -0.90 10.54
N ILE A 36 -35.78 -1.73 9.49
CA ILE A 36 -34.71 -1.90 8.48
C ILE A 36 -34.53 -0.61 7.69
N GLU A 37 -35.61 0.02 7.23
CA GLU A 37 -35.56 1.31 6.54
C GLU A 37 -34.90 2.41 7.40
N ALA A 38 -35.31 2.52 8.67
CA ALA A 38 -34.72 3.47 9.61
C ALA A 38 -33.22 3.17 9.87
N ALA A 39 -32.82 1.89 9.93
CA ALA A 39 -31.43 1.48 10.05
C ALA A 39 -30.60 1.82 8.79
N CYS A 40 -31.15 1.57 7.59
CA CYS A 40 -30.54 1.97 6.32
C CYS A 40 -30.34 3.48 6.23
N LYS A 41 -31.31 4.27 6.69
CA LYS A 41 -31.18 5.74 6.76
C LYS A 41 -30.03 6.17 7.69
N ARG A 42 -29.96 5.62 8.91
CA ARG A 42 -28.85 5.93 9.85
C ARG A 42 -27.49 5.54 9.27
N LEU A 43 -27.40 4.40 8.59
CA LEU A 43 -26.18 3.98 7.90
C LEU A 43 -25.81 4.93 6.76
N GLY A 44 -26.80 5.39 5.97
CA GLY A 44 -26.60 6.40 4.93
C GLY A 44 -26.06 7.71 5.50
N ASP A 45 -26.71 8.24 6.53
CA ASP A 45 -26.32 9.48 7.23
C ASP A 45 -24.89 9.37 7.80
N ALA A 46 -24.54 8.23 8.41
CA ALA A 46 -23.21 7.96 8.95
C ALA A 46 -22.12 7.86 7.86
N ARG A 47 -22.43 7.21 6.73
CA ARG A 47 -21.51 7.13 5.58
C ARG A 47 -21.26 8.50 4.97
N GLU A 48 -22.30 9.32 4.84
CA GLU A 48 -22.17 10.67 4.30
C GLU A 48 -21.29 11.55 5.20
N HIS A 49 -21.46 11.45 6.52
CA HIS A 49 -20.58 12.13 7.46
C HIS A 49 -19.12 11.69 7.31
N LEU A 50 -18.88 10.38 7.20
CA LEU A 50 -17.53 9.84 6.99
C LEU A 50 -16.91 10.31 5.67
N ARG A 51 -17.69 10.34 4.57
CA ARG A 51 -17.23 10.92 3.29
C ARG A 51 -16.79 12.37 3.45
N GLY A 52 -17.58 13.18 4.14
CA GLY A 52 -17.25 14.58 4.39
C GLY A 52 -15.94 14.75 5.20
N ILE A 53 -15.67 13.88 6.16
CA ILE A 53 -14.39 13.90 6.89
C ILE A 53 -13.22 13.55 5.96
N VAL A 54 -13.33 12.45 5.19
CA VAL A 54 -12.27 12.01 4.26
C VAL A 54 -12.00 13.06 3.19
N ALA A 55 -13.03 13.67 2.62
CA ALA A 55 -12.89 14.71 1.61
C ALA A 55 -12.14 15.94 2.15
N ARG A 56 -12.45 16.39 3.37
CA ARG A 56 -11.72 17.49 4.02
C ARG A 56 -10.26 17.14 4.27
N MET A 57 -10.00 15.95 4.80
CA MET A 57 -8.63 15.47 5.02
C MET A 57 -7.82 15.45 3.71
N GLN A 58 -8.40 14.94 2.62
CA GLN A 58 -7.75 14.91 1.31
C GLN A 58 -7.51 16.31 0.73
N ALA A 59 -8.45 17.24 0.95
CA ALA A 59 -8.28 18.64 0.57
C ALA A 59 -7.12 19.29 1.33
N GLU A 60 -7.02 19.09 2.65
CA GLU A 60 -5.93 19.61 3.49
C GLU A 60 -4.55 19.05 3.08
N VAL A 61 -4.46 17.75 2.76
CA VAL A 61 -3.23 17.12 2.24
C VAL A 61 -2.83 17.76 0.89
N THR A 62 -3.80 17.98 0.01
CA THR A 62 -3.57 18.57 -1.32
C THR A 62 -3.15 20.03 -1.21
N GLU A 63 -3.79 20.80 -0.32
CA GLU A 63 -3.46 22.19 -0.04
C GLU A 63 -2.05 22.31 0.53
N THR A 64 -1.71 21.52 1.54
CA THR A 64 -0.37 21.50 2.15
C THR A 64 0.70 21.13 1.12
N THR A 65 0.45 20.11 0.30
CA THR A 65 1.36 19.71 -0.79
C THR A 65 1.52 20.84 -1.82
N THR A 66 0.44 21.54 -2.12
CA THR A 66 0.44 22.67 -3.06
C THR A 66 1.19 23.87 -2.52
N HIS A 67 1.02 24.16 -1.23
CA HIS A 67 1.69 25.25 -0.55
C HIS A 67 3.22 25.11 -0.62
N TYR A 68 3.75 23.92 -0.30
CA TYR A 68 5.20 23.67 -0.31
C TYR A 68 5.77 23.33 -1.70
N ARG A 69 4.93 23.18 -2.74
CA ARG A 69 5.38 22.72 -4.06
C ARG A 69 6.47 23.60 -4.66
N ARG A 70 6.35 24.93 -4.54
CA ARG A 70 7.31 25.87 -5.12
C ARG A 70 8.68 25.78 -4.44
N ASP A 71 8.69 25.80 -3.11
CA ASP A 71 9.93 25.72 -2.33
C ASP A 71 10.62 24.36 -2.52
N LEU A 72 9.83 23.28 -2.56
CA LEU A 72 10.32 21.94 -2.85
C LEU A 72 10.93 21.87 -4.24
N GLN A 73 10.27 22.41 -5.27
CA GLN A 73 10.81 22.40 -6.63
C GLN A 73 12.11 23.20 -6.71
N ALA A 74 12.16 24.39 -6.12
CA ALA A 74 13.39 25.19 -6.09
C ALA A 74 14.54 24.46 -5.38
N ALA A 75 14.26 23.74 -4.29
CA ALA A 75 15.25 22.92 -3.60
C ALA A 75 15.72 21.73 -4.45
N ILE A 76 14.81 21.07 -5.17
CA ILE A 76 15.11 19.99 -6.12
C ILE A 76 16.03 20.52 -7.23
N ASP A 77 15.68 21.64 -7.86
CA ASP A 77 16.44 22.22 -8.96
C ASP A 77 17.85 22.61 -8.49
N ARG A 78 17.97 23.16 -7.28
CA ARG A 78 19.27 23.46 -6.68
C ARG A 78 20.10 22.19 -6.49
N VAL A 79 19.54 21.12 -5.92
CA VAL A 79 20.27 19.86 -5.72
C VAL A 79 20.68 19.25 -7.07
N ALA A 80 19.81 19.31 -8.08
CA ALA A 80 20.12 18.82 -9.42
C ALA A 80 21.30 19.58 -10.04
N ASN A 81 21.28 20.91 -9.98
CA ASN A 81 22.37 21.75 -10.50
C ASN A 81 23.70 21.49 -9.81
N GLU A 82 23.70 21.37 -8.47
CA GLU A 82 24.93 21.06 -7.71
C GLU A 82 25.44 19.64 -8.02
N HIS A 83 24.53 18.68 -8.18
CA HIS A 83 24.88 17.31 -8.58
C HIS A 83 25.53 17.28 -9.97
N GLU A 84 24.95 17.98 -10.95
CA GLU A 84 25.53 18.12 -12.28
C GLU A 84 26.90 18.82 -12.25
N GLY A 85 27.05 19.86 -11.43
CA GLY A 85 28.32 20.53 -11.21
C GLY A 85 29.41 19.59 -10.67
N VAL A 86 29.09 18.80 -9.63
CA VAL A 86 30.02 17.80 -9.08
C VAL A 86 30.35 16.74 -10.13
N LEU A 87 29.36 16.27 -10.88
CA LEU A 87 29.58 15.27 -11.94
C LEU A 87 30.51 15.83 -13.02
N ALA A 88 30.29 17.06 -13.49
CA ALA A 88 31.14 17.71 -14.47
C ALA A 88 32.59 17.83 -14.00
N LEU A 89 32.82 18.19 -12.73
CA LEU A 89 34.16 18.25 -12.13
C LEU A 89 34.84 16.88 -12.06
N VAL A 90 34.10 15.84 -11.62
CA VAL A 90 34.62 14.47 -11.54
C VAL A 90 34.95 13.93 -12.93
N SER A 91 34.12 14.24 -13.92
CA SER A 91 34.31 13.87 -15.32
C SER A 91 35.51 14.59 -15.95
N ALA A 92 35.74 15.86 -15.62
CA ALA A 92 36.86 16.66 -16.13
C ALA A 92 38.21 16.27 -15.51
N ALA A 93 38.22 15.67 -14.31
CA ALA A 93 39.45 15.28 -13.61
C ALA A 93 39.58 13.77 -13.31
N PRO A 94 39.57 12.86 -14.32
CA PRO A 94 39.68 11.42 -14.07
C PRO A 94 40.98 11.01 -13.35
N ALA A 95 42.07 11.77 -13.55
CA ALA A 95 43.38 11.49 -12.97
C ALA A 95 43.38 11.53 -11.43
N LEU A 96 42.51 12.33 -10.81
CA LEU A 96 42.38 12.44 -9.35
C LEU A 96 41.76 11.19 -8.71
N PHE A 97 41.08 10.35 -9.50
CA PHE A 97 40.38 9.15 -9.04
C PHE A 97 41.06 7.85 -9.53
N ARG A 98 42.38 7.85 -9.71
CA ARG A 98 43.13 6.63 -10.04
C ARG A 98 43.16 5.66 -8.86
N LYS A 99 43.52 6.13 -7.67
CA LYS A 99 43.54 5.36 -6.42
C LYS A 99 43.51 6.31 -5.21
N PRO A 100 42.44 6.34 -4.40
CA PRO A 100 41.21 5.56 -4.51
C PRO A 100 40.31 5.99 -5.68
N ARG A 101 39.49 5.06 -6.21
CA ARG A 101 38.56 5.35 -7.33
C ARG A 101 37.33 6.16 -6.95
N SER A 102 37.13 6.36 -5.65
CA SER A 102 36.06 7.18 -5.11
C SER A 102 36.52 7.78 -3.79
N ALA A 103 35.96 8.91 -3.43
CA ALA A 103 36.14 9.53 -2.13
C ALA A 103 34.81 10.12 -1.65
N GLN A 104 34.72 10.38 -0.35
CA GLN A 104 33.52 10.89 0.30
C GLN A 104 33.85 12.16 1.07
N TRP A 105 33.09 13.21 0.83
CA TRP A 105 33.23 14.50 1.50
C TRP A 105 31.84 15.04 1.83
N HIS A 106 31.67 15.56 3.04
CA HIS A 106 30.41 16.18 3.48
C HIS A 106 29.15 15.30 3.25
N GLY A 107 29.30 13.97 3.35
CA GLY A 107 28.23 13.00 3.09
C GLY A 107 28.03 12.63 1.61
N VAL A 108 28.66 13.33 0.67
CA VAL A 108 28.58 13.04 -0.77
C VAL A 108 29.76 12.18 -1.20
N LYS A 109 29.48 10.99 -1.75
CA LYS A 109 30.50 10.09 -2.33
C LYS A 109 30.54 10.28 -3.84
N CYS A 110 31.71 10.57 -4.39
CA CYS A 110 31.90 10.73 -5.82
C CYS A 110 33.17 10.05 -6.33
N GLY A 111 33.23 9.78 -7.63
CA GLY A 111 34.34 9.11 -8.30
C GLY A 111 33.88 8.21 -9.44
N TRP A 112 34.75 7.29 -9.84
CA TRP A 112 34.57 6.46 -11.03
C TRP A 112 34.25 5.02 -10.68
N GLN A 113 33.00 4.63 -10.88
CA GLN A 113 32.54 3.25 -10.81
C GLN A 113 32.57 2.59 -12.20
N LYS A 114 32.72 1.26 -12.25
CA LYS A 114 32.42 0.52 -13.47
C LYS A 114 30.91 0.60 -13.71
N GLY A 115 30.49 0.91 -14.93
CA GLY A 115 29.08 0.86 -15.30
C GLY A 115 28.51 -0.52 -14.99
N LYS A 116 27.30 -0.57 -14.43
CA LYS A 116 26.55 -1.82 -14.34
C LYS A 116 26.22 -2.19 -15.79
N GLY A 117 26.82 -3.27 -16.31
CA GLY A 117 26.45 -3.77 -17.63
C GLY A 117 24.94 -3.99 -17.67
N ALA A 118 24.25 -3.35 -18.60
CA ALA A 118 22.85 -3.63 -18.85
C ALA A 118 22.79 -4.89 -19.71
N VAL A 119 22.11 -5.92 -19.20
CA VAL A 119 21.74 -7.08 -20.01
C VAL A 119 20.39 -6.72 -20.62
N SER A 120 20.38 -6.47 -21.92
CA SER A 120 19.16 -6.26 -22.70
C SER A 120 18.96 -7.46 -23.61
N TRP A 121 17.71 -7.86 -23.76
CA TRP A 121 17.29 -8.86 -24.71
C TRP A 121 15.97 -8.41 -25.34
N ASP A 122 15.75 -8.82 -26.59
CA ASP A 122 14.61 -8.36 -27.37
C ASP A 122 13.36 -9.23 -27.17
N ASP A 123 13.55 -10.51 -26.80
CA ASP A 123 12.49 -11.51 -26.73
C ASP A 123 12.70 -12.48 -25.56
N ASP A 124 11.78 -12.42 -24.58
CA ASP A 124 11.78 -13.25 -23.38
C ASP A 124 11.68 -14.75 -23.69
N GLU A 125 10.84 -15.15 -24.66
CA GLU A 125 10.60 -16.56 -24.99
C GLU A 125 11.83 -17.17 -25.65
N ARG A 126 12.45 -16.43 -26.57
CA ARG A 126 13.69 -16.86 -27.23
C ARG A 126 14.81 -17.02 -26.20
N VAL A 127 14.95 -16.09 -25.25
CA VAL A 127 15.99 -16.16 -24.22
C VAL A 127 15.74 -17.31 -23.26
N CYS A 128 14.49 -17.51 -22.79
CA CYS A 128 14.14 -18.64 -21.94
C CYS A 128 14.43 -19.98 -22.64
N GLY A 129 14.04 -20.12 -23.91
CA GLY A 129 14.30 -21.33 -24.69
C GLY A 129 15.78 -21.58 -25.01
N LEU A 130 16.63 -20.54 -25.00
CA LEU A 130 18.09 -20.69 -25.12
C LEU A 130 18.74 -21.02 -23.78
N ILE A 131 18.24 -20.44 -22.68
CA ILE A 131 18.66 -20.78 -21.32
C ILE A 131 18.41 -22.27 -21.05
N GLU A 132 17.23 -22.77 -21.38
CA GLU A 132 16.90 -24.20 -21.22
C GLU A 132 17.80 -25.12 -22.08
N ARG A 133 18.22 -24.68 -23.27
CA ARG A 133 19.08 -25.48 -24.17
C ARG A 133 20.56 -25.49 -23.80
N HIS A 134 21.08 -24.33 -23.40
CA HIS A 134 22.53 -24.15 -23.21
C HIS A 134 22.96 -24.17 -21.74
N LEU A 135 22.03 -23.86 -20.82
CA LEU A 135 22.26 -23.79 -19.39
C LEU A 135 21.15 -24.52 -18.63
N PRO A 136 20.88 -25.81 -18.94
CA PRO A 136 19.77 -26.55 -18.32
C PRO A 136 19.92 -26.60 -16.79
N ASP A 137 21.14 -26.72 -16.29
CA ASP A 137 21.45 -26.78 -14.85
C ASP A 137 21.15 -25.46 -14.11
N GLN A 138 21.03 -24.34 -14.82
CA GLN A 138 20.76 -23.01 -14.25
C GLN A 138 19.40 -22.45 -14.65
N ALA A 139 18.60 -23.19 -15.43
CA ALA A 139 17.34 -22.72 -15.96
C ALA A 139 16.35 -22.32 -14.86
N GLU A 140 16.26 -23.10 -13.77
CA GLU A 140 15.40 -22.76 -12.62
C GLU A 140 15.83 -21.48 -11.88
N THR A 141 17.10 -21.09 -11.97
CA THR A 141 17.63 -19.87 -11.33
C THR A 141 17.48 -18.65 -12.24
N LEU A 142 17.61 -18.84 -13.55
CA LEU A 142 17.59 -17.76 -14.54
C LEU A 142 16.18 -17.46 -15.07
N ILE A 143 15.24 -18.40 -14.96
CA ILE A 143 13.85 -18.28 -15.42
C ILE A 143 12.91 -18.19 -14.22
N ARG A 144 12.19 -17.08 -14.11
CA ARG A 144 11.19 -16.90 -13.04
C ARG A 144 9.86 -17.55 -13.42
N MET A 145 9.61 -18.76 -12.91
CA MET A 145 8.28 -19.38 -13.03
C MET A 145 7.32 -18.85 -11.95
N THR A 146 6.21 -18.23 -12.35
CA THR A 146 5.14 -17.83 -11.42
C THR A 146 3.95 -18.76 -11.57
N ARG A 147 3.67 -19.58 -10.55
CA ARG A 147 2.46 -20.42 -10.49
C ARG A 147 1.45 -19.78 -9.55
N LYS A 148 0.27 -19.44 -10.05
CA LYS A 148 -0.85 -18.92 -9.25
C LYS A 148 -2.09 -19.78 -9.45
N PRO A 149 -2.76 -20.21 -8.37
CA PRO A 149 -4.03 -20.91 -8.50
C PRO A 149 -5.09 -19.99 -9.11
N VAL A 150 -5.85 -20.52 -10.06
CA VAL A 150 -6.94 -19.78 -10.70
C VAL A 150 -8.21 -19.94 -9.86
N ALA A 151 -8.48 -18.98 -8.99
CA ALA A 151 -9.61 -19.02 -8.06
C ALA A 151 -10.97 -19.24 -8.76
N ALA A 152 -11.17 -18.64 -9.94
CA ALA A 152 -12.39 -18.82 -10.72
C ALA A 152 -12.55 -20.25 -11.27
N ALA A 153 -11.44 -20.91 -11.64
CA ALA A 153 -11.47 -22.30 -12.09
C ALA A 153 -11.66 -23.26 -10.91
N LEU A 154 -11.05 -22.95 -9.76
CA LEU A 154 -11.26 -23.69 -8.52
C LEU A 154 -12.72 -23.62 -8.08
N ALA A 155 -13.38 -22.47 -8.19
CA ALA A 155 -14.80 -22.31 -7.85
C ALA A 155 -15.78 -23.16 -8.69
N ASN A 156 -15.33 -23.67 -9.85
CA ASN A 156 -16.13 -24.53 -10.74
C ASN A 156 -15.90 -26.03 -10.51
N LEU A 157 -14.95 -26.41 -9.66
CA LEU A 157 -14.66 -27.81 -9.35
C LEU A 157 -15.68 -28.37 -8.36
N ASP A 158 -15.91 -29.69 -8.40
CA ASP A 158 -16.83 -30.32 -7.47
C ASP A 158 -16.28 -30.28 -6.02
N GLY A 159 -17.18 -30.37 -5.03
CA GLY A 159 -16.79 -30.31 -3.62
C GLY A 159 -15.85 -31.43 -3.17
N ARG A 160 -15.75 -32.54 -3.92
CA ARG A 160 -14.85 -33.67 -3.66
C ARG A 160 -13.44 -33.38 -4.15
N GLU A 161 -13.32 -32.74 -5.30
CA GLU A 161 -12.08 -32.25 -5.92
C GLU A 161 -11.49 -31.09 -5.13
N LEU A 162 -12.32 -30.13 -4.70
CA LEU A 162 -11.91 -29.02 -3.84
C LEU A 162 -11.34 -29.49 -2.50
N ARG A 163 -12.01 -30.45 -1.84
CA ARG A 163 -11.51 -31.08 -0.60
C ARG A 163 -10.19 -31.81 -0.80
N ARG A 164 -9.95 -32.40 -1.97
CA ARG A 164 -8.68 -33.06 -2.32
C ARG A 164 -7.54 -32.07 -2.56
N LEU A 165 -7.86 -30.85 -3.01
CA LEU A 165 -6.91 -29.75 -3.21
C LEU A 165 -6.68 -28.90 -1.94
N GLY A 166 -7.37 -29.21 -0.84
CA GLY A 166 -7.28 -28.45 0.41
C GLY A 166 -7.98 -27.09 0.36
N VAL A 167 -8.84 -26.86 -0.63
CA VAL A 167 -9.63 -25.64 -0.77
C VAL A 167 -11.01 -25.89 -0.16
N SER A 168 -11.32 -25.21 0.93
CA SER A 168 -12.66 -25.25 1.52
C SER A 168 -13.57 -24.25 0.83
N LEU A 169 -14.64 -24.74 0.21
CA LEU A 169 -15.79 -23.92 -0.16
C LEU A 169 -16.58 -23.63 1.12
N VAL A 170 -16.64 -22.38 1.55
CA VAL A 170 -17.57 -21.97 2.60
C VAL A 170 -18.96 -22.00 1.95
N ASP A 171 -19.85 -22.86 2.46
CA ASP A 171 -21.19 -23.09 1.90
C ASP A 171 -21.91 -21.77 1.59
N ALA A 172 -22.44 -21.65 0.39
CA ALA A 172 -23.29 -20.55 -0.05
C ALA A 172 -24.69 -20.71 0.56
N GLY A 173 -24.79 -20.53 1.88
CA GLY A 173 -26.08 -20.36 2.55
C GLY A 173 -26.66 -18.97 2.30
N ASP A 174 -27.97 -18.83 2.43
CA ASP A 174 -28.65 -17.52 2.39
C ASP A 174 -28.10 -16.63 3.51
N ALA A 175 -27.44 -15.53 3.11
CA ALA A 175 -26.84 -14.56 4.02
C ALA A 175 -27.49 -13.18 3.83
N PRO A 176 -27.92 -12.52 4.92
CA PRO A 176 -28.39 -11.13 4.81
C PRO A 176 -27.23 -10.24 4.35
N PHE A 177 -27.49 -9.39 3.34
CA PHE A 177 -26.49 -8.46 2.83
C PHE A 177 -26.95 -7.01 3.01
N VAL A 178 -26.00 -6.12 3.29
CA VAL A 178 -26.20 -4.67 3.26
C VAL A 178 -25.14 -4.09 2.35
N LYS A 179 -25.54 -3.68 1.14
CA LYS A 179 -24.65 -3.04 0.16
C LYS A 179 -25.22 -1.67 -0.22
N PRO A 180 -24.49 -0.57 0.04
CA PRO A 180 -24.82 0.74 -0.49
C PRO A 180 -24.69 0.74 -2.03
N VAL A 181 -25.40 1.66 -2.69
CA VAL A 181 -25.29 1.91 -4.13
C VAL A 181 -24.13 2.89 -4.34
N ASP A 182 -23.03 2.43 -4.95
CA ASP A 182 -21.71 3.06 -4.83
C ASP A 182 -21.38 4.13 -5.90
N SER A 183 -20.67 5.19 -5.47
CA SER A 183 -19.85 6.10 -6.30
C SER A 183 -18.34 5.84 -6.07
N GLU A 184 -17.41 6.33 -6.90
CA GLU A 184 -15.97 5.97 -6.79
C GLU A 184 -15.32 6.26 -5.42
N LEU A 185 -15.82 7.25 -4.68
CA LEU A 185 -15.40 7.58 -3.30
C LEU A 185 -15.81 6.50 -2.26
N ASP A 186 -16.81 5.68 -2.58
CA ASP A 186 -17.29 4.61 -1.71
C ASP A 186 -16.27 3.50 -1.54
N ARG A 187 -15.32 3.30 -2.47
CA ARG A 187 -14.28 2.26 -2.34
C ARG A 187 -13.32 2.53 -1.18
N THR A 188 -12.94 3.80 -1.00
CA THR A 188 -12.05 4.22 0.11
C THR A 188 -12.78 4.11 1.45
N VAL A 189 -14.04 4.55 1.49
CA VAL A 189 -14.88 4.42 2.69
C VAL A 189 -15.16 2.95 3.01
N LYS A 190 -15.42 2.12 1.99
CA LYS A 190 -15.63 0.68 2.12
C LYS A 190 -14.42 -0.01 2.72
N ARG A 191 -13.20 0.27 2.25
CA ARG A 191 -11.96 -0.28 2.85
C ARG A 191 -11.81 0.10 4.33
N LEU A 192 -12.05 1.37 4.67
CA LEU A 192 -11.95 1.83 6.06
C LEU A 192 -13.02 1.21 6.97
N VAL A 193 -14.23 1.00 6.45
CA VAL A 193 -15.31 0.32 7.20
C VAL A 193 -15.02 -1.17 7.32
N GLU A 194 -14.55 -1.84 6.25
CA GLU A 194 -14.14 -3.24 6.29
C GLU A 194 -13.02 -3.46 7.32
N ASP A 195 -11.98 -2.63 7.33
CA ASP A 195 -10.88 -2.68 8.32
C ASP A 195 -11.38 -2.49 9.76
N ALA A 196 -12.44 -1.71 9.98
CA ALA A 196 -13.01 -1.46 11.30
C ALA A 196 -14.05 -2.51 11.75
N THR A 197 -14.61 -3.29 10.81
CA THR A 197 -15.72 -4.21 11.08
C THR A 197 -15.30 -5.69 11.02
N GLN A 198 -14.08 -5.99 10.56
CA GLN A 198 -13.53 -7.33 10.76
C GLN A 198 -13.23 -7.53 12.26
N PRO A 199 -13.84 -8.52 12.93
CA PRO A 199 -13.38 -8.92 14.24
C PRO A 199 -11.94 -9.38 14.09
N GLU A 200 -11.05 -8.80 14.89
CA GLU A 200 -9.68 -9.26 15.10
C GLU A 200 -9.74 -10.76 15.42
N ALA A 201 -9.57 -11.60 14.38
CA ALA A 201 -9.38 -13.02 14.55
C ALA A 201 -7.96 -13.18 15.10
N ALA A 202 -7.89 -13.18 16.44
CA ALA A 202 -6.74 -13.62 17.22
C ALA A 202 -6.35 -15.06 16.87
#